data_AF-W7ATI1-F1
#
_entry.id   AF-W7ATI1-F1
#
_cell.length_a   1.000
_cell.length_b   1.000
_cell.length_c   1.000
_cell.angle_alpha   90.00
_cell.angle_beta   90.00
_cell.angle_gamma   90.00
#
_symmetry.space_group_name_H-M   'P 1'
#
loop_
_entity.id
_entity.type
_entity.pdbx_description
1 polymer ?
#
loop_
_entity_poly.entity_id
_entity_poly.type
_entity_poly.pdbx_seq_one_letter_code
_entity_poly.pdbx_strand_id
1 'polypeptide(L)'
;MPLVQAGILLTEATEEAVQKFPERYQSEVDSGDLKESELEEQIRKANDLINQANALQAKITQSPLPETDQRTQLNLNQALINSYQTNKEELEDKLRKLRAFHASSPSIFSEIASLKQAIDQGIAQ
;
A
#
# COMPACT_ATOMS: atom_id res chain seq x y z
N MET A 1 -26.83 1.44 -31.18
CA MET A 1 -27.66 2.16 -30.19
C MET A 1 -27.83 3.61 -30.63
N PRO A 2 -28.95 4.28 -30.32
CA PRO A 2 -29.08 5.72 -30.53
C PRO A 2 -27.99 6.50 -29.75
N LEU A 3 -27.45 7.56 -30.35
CA LEU A 3 -26.40 8.40 -29.73
C LEU A 3 -26.81 8.93 -28.35
N VAL A 4 -28.07 9.35 -28.20
CA VAL A 4 -28.61 9.83 -26.92
C VAL A 4 -28.54 8.76 -25.83
N GLN A 5 -28.93 7.52 -26.15
CA GLN A 5 -28.86 6.41 -25.20
C GLN A 5 -27.42 6.08 -24.81
N ALA A 6 -26.50 6.14 -25.77
CA ALA A 6 -25.08 5.91 -25.50
C ALA A 6 -24.48 7.00 -24.59
N GLY A 7 -24.89 8.26 -24.76
CA GLY A 7 -24.48 9.36 -23.87
C GLY A 7 -25.02 9.21 -22.44
N ILE A 8 -26.25 8.74 -22.27
CA ILE A 8 -26.83 8.43 -20.95
C ILE A 8 -26.01 7.35 -20.24
N LEU A 9 -25.79 6.20 -20.91
CA LEU A 9 -25.00 5.10 -20.35
C LEU A 9 -23.57 5.52 -20.00
N LEU A 10 -22.94 6.37 -20.82
CA LEU A 10 -21.60 6.89 -20.53
C LEU A 10 -21.59 7.73 -19.24
N THR A 11 -22.63 8.53 -19.02
CA THR A 11 -22.79 9.32 -17.80
C THR A 11 -22.96 8.41 -16.58
N GLU A 12 -23.86 7.44 -16.66
CA GLU A 12 -24.14 6.47 -15.59
C GLU A 12 -22.87 5.68 -15.22
N ALA A 13 -22.15 5.13 -16.21
CA ALA A 13 -20.90 4.41 -15.98
C ALA A 13 -19.80 5.30 -15.37
N THR A 14 -19.80 6.59 -15.71
CA THR A 14 -18.85 7.56 -15.12
C THR A 14 -19.19 7.83 -13.66
N GLU A 15 -20.46 8.08 -13.33
CA GLU A 15 -20.91 8.27 -11.95
C GLU A 15 -20.57 7.06 -11.08
N GLU A 16 -20.86 5.85 -11.58
CA GLU A 16 -20.57 4.61 -10.87
C GLU A 16 -19.06 4.40 -10.65
N ALA A 17 -18.23 4.65 -11.66
CA ALA A 17 -16.78 4.47 -11.54
C ALA A 17 -16.13 5.45 -10.55
N VAL A 18 -16.58 6.72 -10.57
CA VAL A 18 -16.09 7.76 -9.66
C VAL A 18 -16.47 7.45 -8.21
N GLN A 19 -17.62 6.82 -7.98
CA GLN A 19 -18.02 6.33 -6.66
C GLN A 19 -17.22 5.09 -6.24
N LYS A 20 -17.10 4.08 -7.11
CA LYS A 20 -16.45 2.80 -6.79
C LYS A 20 -14.95 2.93 -6.53
N PHE A 21 -14.25 3.85 -7.20
CA PHE A 21 -12.81 3.97 -7.06
C PHE A 21 -12.34 4.25 -5.63
N PRO A 22 -12.80 5.33 -4.94
CA PRO A 22 -12.42 5.58 -3.56
C PRO A 22 -12.95 4.51 -2.60
N GLU A 23 -14.14 3.95 -2.83
CA GLU A 23 -14.70 2.86 -1.99
C GLU A 23 -13.82 1.61 -2.04
N ARG A 24 -13.43 1.16 -3.24
CA ARG A 24 -12.54 0.01 -3.41
C ARG A 24 -11.16 0.28 -2.82
N TYR A 25 -10.59 1.47 -3.05
CA TYR A 25 -9.31 1.85 -2.44
C TYR A 25 -9.36 1.72 -0.92
N GLN A 26 -10.38 2.28 -0.27
CA GLN A 26 -10.52 2.22 1.18
C GLN A 26 -10.71 0.80 1.71
N SER A 27 -11.43 -0.05 0.98
CA SER A 27 -11.67 -1.45 1.38
C SER A 27 -10.46 -2.37 1.17
N GLU A 28 -9.65 -2.12 0.15
CA GLU A 28 -8.56 -3.01 -0.28
C GLU A 28 -7.17 -2.54 0.21
N VAL A 29 -7.00 -1.24 0.42
CA VAL A 29 -5.72 -0.60 0.71
C VAL A 29 -5.67 -0.04 2.12
N ASP A 30 -6.21 1.16 2.34
CA ASP A 30 -6.16 1.91 3.59
C ASP A 30 -7.14 3.10 3.51
N SER A 31 -7.49 3.72 4.64
CA SER A 31 -8.35 4.91 4.67
C SER A 31 -7.58 6.22 4.45
N GLY A 32 -6.25 6.20 4.54
CA GLY A 32 -5.37 7.34 4.32
C GLY A 32 -4.85 7.50 2.89
N ASP A 33 -4.28 8.67 2.61
CA ASP A 33 -3.55 8.95 1.37
C ASP A 33 -2.14 8.35 1.47
N LEU A 34 -1.95 7.18 0.85
CA LEU A 34 -0.67 6.48 0.86
C LEU A 34 0.15 6.82 -0.38
N LYS A 35 1.43 7.13 -0.15
CA LYS A 35 2.41 7.33 -1.21
C LYS A 35 3.39 6.17 -1.22
N GLU A 36 3.51 5.52 -2.38
CA GLU A 36 4.43 4.40 -2.56
C GLU A 36 5.88 4.76 -2.18
N SER A 37 6.38 5.91 -2.64
CA SER A 37 7.74 6.36 -2.31
C SER A 37 7.98 6.58 -0.82
N GLU A 38 6.95 7.05 -0.10
CA GLU A 38 7.01 7.26 1.34
C GLU A 38 7.01 5.92 2.10
N LEU A 39 6.14 4.99 1.70
CA LEU A 39 6.13 3.63 2.26
C LEU A 39 7.49 2.94 2.07
N GLU A 40 8.07 3.04 0.87
CA GLU A 40 9.40 2.49 0.59
C GLU A 40 10.49 3.13 1.45
N GLU A 41 10.43 4.44 1.67
CA GLU A 41 11.38 5.14 2.54
C GLU A 41 11.25 4.69 4.00
N GLN A 42 10.01 4.55 4.50
CA GLN A 42 9.76 4.06 5.85
C GLN A 42 10.21 2.61 6.04
N ILE A 43 10.00 1.74 5.05
CA ILE A 43 10.52 0.37 5.04
C ILE A 43 12.05 0.35 5.08
N ARG A 44 12.72 1.19 4.28
CA ARG A 44 14.19 1.33 4.33
C ARG A 44 14.66 1.73 5.73
N LYS A 45 14.04 2.76 6.33
CA LYS A 45 14.34 3.21 7.69
C LYS A 45 14.12 2.11 8.74
N ALA A 46 13.03 1.35 8.63
CA ALA A 46 12.77 0.23 9.54
C ALA A 46 13.85 -0.87 9.42
N ASN A 47 14.29 -1.19 8.20
CA ASN A 47 15.40 -2.12 7.98
C ASN A 47 16.71 -1.61 8.61
N ASP A 48 17.02 -0.32 8.46
CA ASP A 48 18.21 0.28 9.07
C ASP A 48 18.18 0.20 10.60
N LEU A 49 17.02 0.41 11.21
CA LEU A 49 16.83 0.27 12.66
C LEU A 49 16.98 -1.18 13.12
N ILE A 50 16.42 -2.14 12.38
CA ILE A 50 16.62 -3.58 12.64
C ILE A 50 18.11 -3.94 12.58
N ASN A 51 18.82 -3.49 11.55
CA ASN A 51 20.25 -3.74 11.39
C ASN A 51 21.08 -3.15 12.54
N GLN A 52 20.76 -1.92 12.96
CA GLN A 52 21.40 -1.27 14.10
C GLN A 52 21.12 -2.02 15.41
N ALA A 53 19.88 -2.45 15.64
CA ALA A 53 19.51 -3.20 16.83
C ALA A 53 20.16 -4.59 16.87
N ASN A 54 20.28 -5.28 15.73
CA ASN A 54 21.02 -6.54 15.62
C ASN A 54 22.52 -6.34 15.91
N ALA A 55 23.13 -5.28 15.39
CA ALA A 55 24.52 -4.94 15.70
C ALA A 55 24.71 -4.61 17.19
N LEU A 56 23.74 -3.95 17.82
CA LEU A 56 23.74 -3.70 19.26
C LEU A 56 23.63 -5.01 20.05
N GLN A 57 22.81 -5.96 19.61
CA GLN A 57 22.70 -7.28 20.24
C GLN A 57 24.07 -7.98 20.31
N ALA A 58 24.81 -7.98 19.20
CA ALA A 58 26.16 -8.55 19.15
C ALA A 58 27.12 -7.86 20.14
N LYS A 59 27.05 -6.53 20.26
CA LYS A 59 27.86 -5.74 21.20
C LYS A 59 27.52 -6.05 22.66
N ILE A 60 26.23 -6.18 23.00
CA ILE A 60 25.80 -6.53 24.36
C ILE A 60 26.34 -7.91 24.75
N THR A 61 26.26 -8.88 23.85
CA THR A 61 26.77 -10.25 24.07
C THR A 61 28.28 -10.30 24.31
N GLN A 62 29.05 -9.37 23.74
CA GLN A 62 30.51 -9.27 23.91
C GLN A 62 30.92 -8.31 25.04
N SER A 63 29.98 -7.63 25.69
CA SER A 63 30.27 -6.63 26.72
C SER A 63 30.75 -7.28 28.02
N PRO A 64 31.59 -6.60 28.81
CA PRO A 64 32.05 -7.10 30.11
C PRO A 64 31.02 -6.88 31.24
N LEU A 65 29.74 -6.66 30.89
CA LEU A 65 28.68 -6.45 31.87
C LEU A 65 28.41 -7.72 32.68
N PRO A 66 27.95 -7.60 33.94
CA PRO A 66 27.40 -8.74 34.68
C PRO A 66 26.30 -9.44 33.87
N GLU A 67 26.23 -10.78 33.95
CA GLU A 67 25.28 -11.58 33.18
C GLU A 67 23.82 -11.13 33.37
N THR A 68 23.45 -10.68 34.57
CA THR A 68 22.11 -10.16 34.87
C THR A 68 21.78 -8.90 34.09
N ASP A 69 22.75 -8.00 33.97
CA ASP A 69 22.59 -6.73 33.25
C ASP A 69 22.60 -6.99 31.74
N GLN A 70 23.49 -7.87 31.27
CA GLN A 70 23.52 -8.32 29.89
C GLN A 70 22.17 -8.92 29.46
N ARG A 71 21.61 -9.84 30.25
CA ARG A 71 20.31 -10.46 29.97
C ARG A 71 19.18 -9.42 29.90
N THR A 72 19.20 -8.44 30.79
CA THR A 72 18.22 -7.35 30.78
C THR A 72 18.32 -6.52 29.49
N GLN A 73 19.54 -6.12 29.11
CA GLN A 73 19.79 -5.37 27.88
C GLN A 73 19.41 -6.16 26.62
N LEU A 74 19.73 -7.46 26.58
CA LEU A 74 19.34 -8.34 25.47
C LEU A 74 17.82 -8.43 25.31
N ASN A 75 17.08 -8.58 26.40
CA ASN A 75 15.62 -8.64 26.37
C ASN A 75 15.01 -7.33 25.86
N LEU A 76 15.51 -6.18 26.32
CA LEU A 76 15.05 -4.87 25.86
C LEU A 76 15.34 -4.67 24.37
N ASN A 77 16.55 -5.01 23.92
CA ASN A 77 16.93 -4.90 22.52
C ASN A 77 16.12 -5.86 21.62
N GLN A 78 15.81 -7.07 22.10
CA GLN A 78 14.95 -7.99 21.37
C GLN A 78 13.53 -7.46 21.21
N ALA A 79 12.97 -6.80 22.23
CA ALA A 79 11.68 -6.15 22.12
C ALA A 79 11.67 -5.03 21.06
N LEU A 80 12.76 -4.25 20.96
CA LEU A 80 12.93 -3.24 19.91
C LEU A 80 12.99 -3.86 18.52
N ILE A 81 13.79 -4.92 18.33
CA ILE A 81 13.88 -5.66 17.06
C ILE A 81 12.49 -6.12 16.62
N ASN A 82 11.74 -6.76 17.53
CA ASN A 82 10.40 -7.26 17.24
C ASN A 82 9.46 -6.11 16.84
N SER A 83 9.50 -4.98 17.56
CA SER A 83 8.68 -3.81 17.24
C SER A 83 8.98 -3.24 15.85
N TYR A 84 10.27 -3.14 15.48
CA TYR A 84 10.65 -2.67 14.15
C TYR A 84 10.27 -3.66 13.04
N GLN A 85 10.35 -4.96 13.31
CA GLN A 85 9.90 -6.01 12.38
C GLN A 85 8.39 -5.93 12.15
N THR A 86 7.58 -5.83 13.21
CA THR A 86 6.13 -5.66 13.07
C THR A 86 5.78 -4.41 12.26
N ASN A 87 6.40 -3.27 12.56
CA ASN A 87 6.17 -2.03 11.79
C ASN A 87 6.55 -2.22 10.31
N LYS A 88 7.71 -2.83 10.03
CA LYS A 88 8.13 -3.13 8.66
C LYS A 88 7.09 -4.00 7.93
N GLU A 89 6.62 -5.06 8.56
CA GLU A 89 5.61 -5.97 7.97
C GLU A 89 4.31 -5.24 7.65
N GLU A 90 3.83 -4.37 8.54
CA GLU A 90 2.65 -3.54 8.31
C GLU A 90 2.82 -2.60 7.11
N LEU A 91 3.98 -1.95 6.99
CA LEU A 91 4.31 -1.07 5.86
C LEU A 91 4.41 -1.85 4.54
N GLU A 92 5.03 -3.02 4.57
CA GLU A 92 5.14 -3.91 3.41
C GLU A 92 3.77 -4.41 2.94
N ASP A 93 2.86 -4.73 3.87
CA ASP A 93 1.48 -5.11 3.54
C ASP A 93 0.71 -3.97 2.89
N LYS A 94 0.82 -2.74 3.43
CA LYS A 94 0.24 -1.54 2.82
C LYS A 94 0.77 -1.28 1.43
N LEU A 95 2.08 -1.38 1.22
CA LEU A 95 2.71 -1.19 -0.09
C LEU A 95 2.23 -2.25 -1.08
N ARG A 96 2.14 -3.51 -0.66
CA ARG A 96 1.61 -4.61 -1.48
C ARG A 96 0.17 -4.35 -1.90
N LYS A 97 -0.70 -3.95 -0.97
CA LYS A 97 -2.10 -3.61 -1.25
C LYS A 97 -2.21 -2.42 -2.20
N LEU A 98 -1.45 -1.36 -1.97
CA LEU A 98 -1.42 -0.17 -2.83
C LEU A 98 -1.03 -0.53 -4.28
N ARG A 99 0.02 -1.35 -4.46
CA ARG A 99 0.44 -1.83 -5.78
C ARG A 99 -0.60 -2.73 -6.45
N ALA A 100 -1.24 -3.62 -5.70
CA ALA A 100 -2.30 -4.47 -6.20
C ALA A 100 -3.54 -3.67 -6.64
N PHE A 101 -3.90 -2.64 -5.86
CA PHE A 101 -4.96 -1.72 -6.23
C PHE A 101 -4.58 -0.92 -7.48
N HIS A 102 -3.37 -0.34 -7.53
CA HIS A 102 -2.89 0.38 -8.72
C HIS A 102 -2.97 -0.46 -10.01
N ALA A 103 -2.61 -1.75 -9.92
CA ALA A 103 -2.70 -2.67 -11.05
C ALA A 103 -4.15 -3.03 -11.45
N SER A 104 -5.06 -3.12 -10.48
CA SER A 104 -6.44 -3.59 -10.72
C SER A 104 -7.47 -2.46 -10.90
N SER A 105 -7.21 -1.27 -10.39
CA SER A 105 -8.14 -0.13 -10.38
C SER A 105 -8.52 0.40 -11.77
N PRO A 106 -7.71 0.29 -12.85
CA PRO A 106 -8.16 0.68 -14.19
C PRO A 106 -9.39 -0.07 -14.67
N SER A 107 -9.61 -1.31 -14.20
CA SER A 107 -10.80 -2.11 -14.55
C SER A 107 -12.12 -1.45 -14.14
N ILE A 108 -12.11 -0.58 -13.12
CA ILE A 108 -13.27 0.20 -12.64
C ILE A 108 -13.81 1.11 -13.75
N PHE A 109 -12.96 1.55 -14.68
CA PHE A 109 -13.32 2.47 -15.76
C PHE A 109 -13.47 1.80 -17.13
N SER A 110 -13.44 0.46 -17.19
CA SER A 110 -13.43 -0.30 -18.46
C SER A 110 -14.72 -0.13 -19.30
N GLU A 111 -15.87 0.02 -18.64
CA GLU A 111 -17.16 0.26 -19.29
C GLU A 111 -17.21 1.63 -19.97
N ILE A 112 -16.66 2.67 -19.32
CA ILE A 112 -16.55 4.03 -19.88
C ILE A 112 -15.73 4.01 -21.19
N ALA A 113 -14.59 3.31 -21.20
CA ALA A 113 -13.76 3.19 -22.40
C ALA A 113 -14.51 2.49 -23.55
N SER A 114 -15.27 1.45 -23.23
CA SER A 114 -16.07 0.69 -24.19
C SER A 114 -17.22 1.54 -24.76
N LEU A 115 -17.94 2.27 -23.91
CA LEU A 115 -19.03 3.17 -24.31
C LEU A 115 -18.52 4.34 -25.16
N LYS A 116 -17.37 4.92 -24.79
CA LYS A 116 -16.72 5.99 -25.58
C LYS A 116 -16.39 5.50 -26.99
N GLN A 117 -15.82 4.30 -27.11
CA GLN A 117 -15.52 3.70 -28.41
C GLN A 117 -16.79 3.48 -29.25
N ALA A 118 -17.87 2.98 -28.64
CA ALA A 118 -19.14 2.77 -29.33
C ALA A 118 -19.77 4.09 -29.82
N ILE A 119 -19.66 5.16 -29.03
CA ILE A 119 -20.10 6.51 -29.43
C ILE A 119 -19.28 7.01 -30.61
N ASP A 120 -17.95 6.92 -30.55
CA ASP A 120 -17.07 7.40 -31.62
C ASP A 120 -17.33 6.70 -32.95
N GLN A 121 -17.58 5.38 -32.90
CA GLN A 121 -17.99 4.61 -34.07
C GLN A 121 -19.36 5.04 -34.60
N GLY A 122 -20.31 5.33 -33.70
CA GLY A 122 -21.66 5.78 -34.07
C GLY A 122 -21.69 7.20 -34.65
N ILE A 123 -20.74 8.07 -34.31
CA ILE A 123 -20.58 9.42 -34.89
C ILE A 123 -19.94 9.36 -36.28
N ALA A 124 -19.05 8.38 -36.51
CA ALA A 124 -18.30 8.25 -37.76
C ALA A 124 -19.09 7.57 -38.91
N GLN A 125 -20.30 7.06 -38.65
CA GLN A 125 -21.21 6.46 -39.63
C GLN A 125 -22.22 7.47 -40.16
#